data_AF-X0PBY5-F1
#
_entry.id   AF-X0PBY5-F1
#
_cell.length_a   1.000
_cell.length_b   1.000
_cell.length_c   1.000
_cell.angle_alpha   90.00
_cell.angle_beta   90.00
_cell.angle_gamma   90.00
#
_symmetry.space_group_name_H-M   'P 1'
#
loop_
_entity.id
_entity.type
_entity.pdbx_description
1 polymer ?
#
loop_
_entity_poly.entity_id
_entity_poly.type
_entity_poly.pdbx_seq_one_letter_code
_entity_poly.pdbx_strand_id
1 'polypeptide(L)'
;MKQALDDKRKEIRKKYAEPYQRFAAQIKDLEMTLDSSINPIDAGLKELEDQQRQLRLKHVQSLIAEMAPNYHVEPGEVEIDPTWLNKTTTKKKVTEGIADVMGYIKKQHDDLKTGISTITKYAQAYHIDPAGWIDQLKQGQDVNYLLQAIDNQVKLNKQKQQTLEAQAAEAQTHQIQQKDKTIDTNTGEVVSHSVSLKITATIPQMKLLRAFMDSNQIRYQRVGA
;
A
#
# COMPACT_ATOMS: atom_id res chain seq x y z
N MET A 1 90.94 2.30 -32.26
CA MET A 1 91.31 1.33 -31.20
C MET A 1 90.23 1.18 -30.12
N LYS A 2 89.74 2.27 -29.49
CA LYS A 2 88.66 2.19 -28.47
C LYS A 2 87.35 1.56 -28.98
N GLN A 3 86.94 1.88 -30.21
CA GLN A 3 85.72 1.36 -30.82
C GLN A 3 85.78 -0.17 -31.04
N ALA A 4 86.87 -0.68 -31.60
CA ALA A 4 87.07 -2.12 -31.78
C ALA A 4 87.08 -2.90 -30.45
N LEU A 5 87.56 -2.29 -29.37
CA LEU A 5 87.54 -2.89 -28.03
C LEU A 5 86.10 -2.92 -27.45
N ASP A 6 85.32 -1.86 -27.68
CA ASP A 6 83.91 -1.79 -27.30
C ASP A 6 83.05 -2.77 -28.10
N ASP A 7 83.30 -2.91 -29.40
CA ASP A 7 82.60 -3.86 -30.27
C ASP A 7 82.88 -5.31 -29.84
N LYS A 8 84.13 -5.63 -29.49
CA LYS A 8 84.48 -6.94 -28.96
C LYS A 8 83.86 -7.20 -27.59
N ARG A 9 83.77 -6.19 -26.73
CA ARG A 9 83.04 -6.27 -25.45
C ARG A 9 81.55 -6.57 -25.67
N LYS A 10 80.90 -5.90 -26.63
CA LYS A 10 79.48 -6.13 -26.97
C LYS A 10 79.26 -7.52 -27.56
N GLU A 11 80.14 -7.97 -28.46
CA GLU A 11 80.08 -9.30 -29.06
C GLU A 11 80.19 -10.40 -27.99
N ILE A 12 81.18 -10.26 -27.09
CA ILE A 12 81.38 -11.18 -25.96
C ILE A 12 80.14 -11.17 -25.06
N ARG A 13 79.62 -9.99 -24.69
CA ARG A 13 78.39 -9.88 -23.89
C ARG A 13 77.19 -10.54 -24.56
N LYS A 14 77.03 -10.39 -25.86
CA LYS A 14 75.94 -11.02 -26.64
C LYS A 14 76.06 -12.54 -26.60
N LYS A 15 77.27 -13.08 -26.81
CA LYS A 15 77.53 -14.53 -26.72
C LYS A 15 77.25 -15.10 -25.33
N TYR A 16 77.52 -14.35 -24.26
CA TYR A 16 77.17 -14.78 -22.90
C TYR A 16 75.68 -14.64 -22.58
N ALA A 17 74.99 -13.65 -23.15
CA ALA A 17 73.55 -13.44 -22.94
C ALA A 17 72.68 -14.39 -23.76
N GLU A 18 73.15 -14.85 -24.90
CA GLU A 18 72.40 -15.71 -25.83
C GLU A 18 71.94 -17.04 -25.20
N PRO A 19 72.78 -17.80 -24.44
CA PRO A 19 72.32 -18.98 -23.71
C PRO A 19 71.18 -18.69 -22.73
N TYR A 20 71.27 -17.58 -21.99
CA TYR A 20 70.22 -17.15 -21.07
C TYR A 20 68.92 -16.81 -21.80
N GLN A 21 69.00 -16.05 -22.90
CA GLN A 21 67.82 -15.70 -23.70
C GLN A 21 67.16 -16.93 -24.32
N ARG A 22 67.96 -17.89 -24.81
CA ARG A 22 67.45 -19.17 -25.34
C ARG A 22 66.72 -19.96 -24.26
N PHE A 23 67.32 -20.09 -23.08
CA PHE A 23 66.68 -20.76 -21.95
C PHE A 23 65.39 -20.06 -21.51
N ALA A 24 65.40 -18.73 -21.38
CA ALA A 24 64.21 -17.96 -21.04
C ALA A 24 63.09 -18.13 -22.08
N ALA A 25 63.44 -18.19 -23.37
CA ALA A 25 62.47 -18.45 -24.44
C ALA A 25 61.90 -19.88 -24.36
N GLN A 26 62.72 -20.88 -24.06
CA GLN A 26 62.27 -22.26 -23.85
C GLN A 26 61.34 -22.40 -22.65
N ILE A 27 61.64 -21.74 -21.52
CA ILE A 27 60.76 -21.72 -20.35
C ILE A 27 59.43 -21.06 -20.70
N LYS A 28 59.45 -19.92 -21.41
CA LYS A 28 58.21 -19.24 -21.83
C LYS A 28 57.36 -20.10 -22.77
N ASP A 29 57.98 -20.83 -23.69
CA ASP A 29 57.28 -21.74 -24.60
C ASP A 29 56.63 -22.92 -23.84
N LEU A 30 57.34 -23.45 -22.84
CA LEU A 30 56.79 -24.46 -21.92
C LEU A 30 55.63 -23.92 -21.09
N GLU A 31 55.74 -22.70 -20.56
CA GLU A 31 54.65 -22.01 -19.84
C GLU A 31 53.42 -21.84 -20.75
N MET A 32 53.61 -21.35 -21.99
CA MET A 32 52.53 -21.20 -22.96
C MET A 32 51.86 -22.54 -23.32
N THR A 33 52.66 -23.60 -23.46
CA THR A 33 52.15 -24.95 -23.72
C THR A 33 51.32 -25.45 -22.53
N LEU A 34 51.79 -25.21 -21.31
CA LEU A 34 51.07 -25.55 -20.08
C LEU A 34 49.74 -24.79 -19.99
N ASP A 35 49.76 -23.47 -20.20
CA ASP A 35 48.56 -22.62 -20.17
C ASP A 35 47.54 -23.03 -21.24
N SER A 36 48.01 -23.41 -22.44
CA SER A 36 47.14 -23.88 -23.52
C SER A 36 46.39 -25.17 -23.16
N SER A 37 46.93 -25.96 -22.23
CA SER A 37 46.32 -27.19 -21.74
C SER A 37 45.46 -26.97 -20.50
N ILE A 38 45.88 -26.10 -19.58
CA ILE A 38 45.16 -25.81 -18.33
C ILE A 38 43.90 -24.97 -18.59
N ASN A 39 44.01 -23.90 -19.38
CA ASN A 39 42.89 -22.96 -19.56
C ASN A 39 41.61 -23.62 -20.09
N PRO A 40 41.64 -24.52 -21.09
CA PRO A 40 40.45 -25.23 -21.54
C PRO A 40 39.85 -26.16 -20.48
N ILE A 41 40.70 -26.78 -19.64
CA ILE A 41 40.25 -27.67 -18.56
C ILE A 41 39.51 -26.86 -17.49
N ASP A 42 40.07 -25.74 -17.06
CA ASP A 42 39.44 -24.85 -16.09
C ASP A 42 38.13 -24.27 -16.61
N ALA A 43 38.10 -23.86 -17.89
CA ALA A 43 36.89 -23.39 -18.55
C ALA A 43 35.81 -24.49 -18.61
N GLY A 44 36.18 -25.71 -19.00
CA GLY A 44 35.28 -26.85 -19.05
C GLY A 44 34.75 -27.26 -17.67
N LEU A 45 35.59 -27.19 -16.63
CA LEU A 45 35.17 -27.45 -15.25
C LEU A 45 34.12 -26.44 -14.80
N LYS A 46 34.35 -25.15 -15.07
CA LYS A 46 33.40 -24.08 -14.74
C LYS A 46 32.07 -24.26 -15.48
N GLU A 47 32.10 -24.58 -16.77
CA GLU A 47 30.89 -24.83 -17.55
C GLU A 47 30.10 -26.02 -16.97
N LEU A 48 30.79 -27.10 -16.60
CA LEU A 48 30.16 -28.27 -15.98
C LEU A 48 29.55 -27.96 -14.61
N GLU A 49 30.22 -27.13 -13.79
CA GLU A 49 29.66 -26.64 -12.53
C GLU A 49 28.39 -25.80 -12.74
N ASP A 50 28.41 -24.91 -13.73
CA ASP A 50 27.25 -24.09 -14.09
C ASP A 50 26.09 -24.95 -14.61
N GLN A 51 26.36 -25.93 -15.47
CA GLN A 51 25.35 -26.89 -15.94
C GLN A 51 24.73 -27.68 -14.77
N GLN A 52 25.55 -28.17 -13.84
CA GLN A 52 25.05 -28.86 -12.64
C GLN A 52 24.19 -27.94 -11.77
N ARG A 53 24.58 -26.67 -11.63
CA ARG A 53 23.80 -25.67 -10.89
C ARG A 53 22.45 -25.41 -11.55
N GLN A 54 22.41 -25.31 -12.87
CA GLN A 54 21.16 -25.15 -13.63
C GLN A 54 20.25 -26.38 -13.51
N LEU A 55 20.81 -27.59 -13.53
CA LEU A 55 20.04 -28.82 -13.31
C LEU A 55 19.44 -28.86 -11.90
N ARG A 56 20.20 -28.46 -10.87
CA ARG A 56 19.68 -28.32 -9.50
C ARG A 56 18.58 -27.27 -9.41
N LEU A 57 18.73 -26.15 -10.11
CA LEU A 57 17.69 -25.11 -10.16
C LEU A 57 16.38 -25.64 -10.74
N LYS A 58 16.46 -26.35 -11.88
CA LYS A 58 15.27 -26.99 -12.48
C LYS A 58 14.62 -28.00 -11.54
N HIS A 59 15.43 -28.78 -10.82
CA HIS A 59 14.92 -29.73 -9.83
C HIS A 59 14.21 -29.04 -8.67
N VAL A 60 14.79 -27.96 -8.13
CA VAL A 60 14.18 -27.13 -7.08
C VAL A 60 12.86 -26.54 -7.56
N GLN A 61 12.82 -25.95 -8.74
CA GLN A 61 11.61 -25.38 -9.34
C GLN A 61 10.51 -26.44 -9.52
N SER A 62 10.87 -27.64 -9.98
CA SER A 62 9.92 -28.75 -10.10
C SER A 62 9.37 -29.18 -8.75
N LEU A 63 10.22 -29.22 -7.71
CA LEU A 63 9.82 -29.62 -6.37
C LEU A 63 8.91 -28.56 -5.73
N ILE A 64 9.20 -27.27 -5.96
CA ILE A 64 8.32 -26.16 -5.58
C ILE A 64 6.96 -26.32 -6.28
N ALA A 65 6.93 -26.58 -7.58
CA ALA A 65 5.67 -26.74 -8.33
C ALA A 65 4.85 -27.95 -7.85
N GLU A 66 5.50 -29.04 -7.45
CA GLU A 66 4.85 -30.23 -6.90
C GLU A 66 4.27 -29.98 -5.50
N MET A 67 4.99 -29.24 -4.65
CA MET A 67 4.58 -28.99 -3.26
C MET A 67 3.60 -27.82 -3.12
N ALA A 68 3.69 -26.80 -3.98
CA ALA A 68 2.89 -25.57 -3.93
C ALA A 68 1.38 -25.80 -3.73
N PRO A 69 0.71 -26.72 -4.46
CA PRO A 69 -0.71 -27.01 -4.27
C PRO A 69 -1.07 -27.47 -2.84
N ASN A 70 -0.19 -28.22 -2.18
CA ASN A 70 -0.44 -28.72 -0.82
C ASN A 70 -0.44 -27.57 0.21
N TYR A 71 0.32 -26.51 -0.05
CA TYR A 71 0.40 -25.34 0.81
C TYR A 71 -0.56 -24.22 0.42
N HIS A 72 -1.26 -24.34 -0.72
CA HIS A 72 -2.10 -23.28 -1.29
C HIS A 72 -1.31 -21.99 -1.54
N VAL A 73 -0.06 -22.15 -1.99
CA VAL A 73 0.90 -21.09 -2.29
C VAL A 73 1.23 -21.17 -3.78
N GLU A 74 1.39 -20.03 -4.45
CA GLU A 74 1.79 -20.01 -5.85
C GLU A 74 3.29 -20.34 -5.98
N PRO A 75 3.72 -21.19 -6.95
CA PRO A 75 5.14 -21.51 -7.12
C PRO A 75 6.05 -20.29 -7.29
N GLY A 76 5.52 -19.20 -7.87
CA GLY A 76 6.25 -17.96 -8.10
C GLY A 76 6.45 -17.09 -6.85
N GLU A 77 5.73 -17.35 -5.76
CA GLU A 77 5.90 -16.64 -4.49
C GLU A 77 7.07 -17.19 -3.67
N VAL A 78 7.53 -18.41 -3.98
CA VAL A 78 8.62 -19.08 -3.26
C VAL A 78 9.96 -18.58 -3.77
N GLU A 79 10.66 -17.82 -2.94
CA GLU A 79 12.04 -17.40 -3.22
C GLU A 79 13.01 -18.60 -3.13
N ILE A 80 13.84 -18.77 -4.16
CA ILE A 80 14.83 -19.85 -4.23
C ILE A 80 16.12 -19.42 -3.54
N ASP A 81 16.44 -20.04 -2.41
CA ASP A 81 17.71 -19.81 -1.73
C ASP A 81 18.88 -20.37 -2.60
N PRO A 82 19.89 -19.54 -2.94
CA PRO A 82 21.07 -19.98 -3.69
C PRO A 82 21.80 -21.17 -3.07
N THR A 83 21.74 -21.34 -1.74
CA THR A 83 22.37 -22.44 -1.03
C THR A 83 21.77 -23.80 -1.38
N TRP A 84 20.52 -23.85 -1.86
CA TRP A 84 19.88 -25.08 -2.35
C TRP A 84 20.50 -25.58 -3.65
N LEU A 85 21.20 -24.70 -4.37
CA LEU A 85 21.88 -25.02 -5.63
C LEU A 85 23.33 -25.48 -5.42
N ASN A 86 23.80 -25.56 -4.17
CA ASN A 86 25.15 -26.01 -3.85
C ASN A 86 25.27 -27.53 -3.94
N LYS A 87 26.43 -28.00 -4.38
CA LYS A 87 26.73 -29.45 -4.49
C LYS A 87 26.68 -30.19 -3.16
N THR A 88 26.98 -29.50 -2.06
CA THR A 88 27.00 -30.05 -0.71
C THR A 88 25.63 -30.12 -0.05
N THR A 89 24.62 -29.44 -0.61
CA THR A 89 23.28 -29.42 -0.02
C THR A 89 22.53 -30.69 -0.37
N THR A 90 22.04 -31.39 0.64
CA THR A 90 21.30 -32.65 0.46
C THR A 90 19.87 -32.36 0.00
N LYS A 91 19.29 -33.31 -0.76
CA LYS A 91 17.88 -33.21 -1.20
C LYS A 91 16.93 -32.97 -0.03
N LYS A 92 17.15 -33.66 1.09
CA LYS A 92 16.35 -33.48 2.32
C LYS A 92 16.36 -32.03 2.80
N LYS A 93 17.54 -31.40 2.90
CA LYS A 93 17.67 -30.01 3.36
C LYS A 93 16.99 -29.03 2.39
N VAL A 94 17.04 -29.31 1.09
CA VAL A 94 16.32 -28.53 0.08
C VAL A 94 14.81 -28.65 0.26
N THR A 95 14.28 -29.87 0.40
CA THR A 95 12.85 -30.11 0.61
C THR A 95 12.33 -29.47 1.91
N GLU A 96 13.08 -29.61 3.01
CA GLU A 96 12.76 -28.98 4.30
C GLU A 96 12.76 -27.45 4.17
N GLY A 97 13.80 -26.87 3.58
CA GLY A 97 13.87 -25.42 3.37
C GLY A 97 12.72 -24.87 2.52
N ILE A 98 12.33 -25.59 1.46
CA ILE A 98 11.18 -25.23 0.62
C ILE A 98 9.88 -25.35 1.42
N ALA A 99 9.71 -26.41 2.21
CA ALA A 99 8.55 -26.59 3.08
C ALA A 99 8.42 -25.46 4.12
N ASP A 100 9.55 -25.03 4.69
CA ASP A 100 9.59 -23.93 5.67
C ASP A 100 9.16 -22.60 5.03
N VAL A 101 9.70 -22.28 3.85
CA VAL A 101 9.31 -21.06 3.10
C VAL A 101 7.83 -21.10 2.72
N MET A 102 7.35 -22.23 2.17
CA MET A 102 5.93 -22.39 1.84
C MET A 102 5.03 -22.32 3.07
N GLY A 103 5.46 -22.91 4.19
CA GLY A 103 4.74 -22.85 5.46
C GLY A 103 4.63 -21.43 5.98
N TYR A 104 5.69 -20.63 5.84
CA TYR A 104 5.68 -19.21 6.18
C TYR A 104 4.71 -18.41 5.31
N ILE A 105 4.76 -18.58 3.98
CA ILE A 105 3.84 -17.88 3.05
C ILE A 105 2.39 -18.26 3.33
N LYS A 106 2.12 -19.55 3.49
CA LYS A 106 0.79 -20.04 3.88
C LYS A 106 0.30 -19.38 5.16
N LYS A 107 1.14 -19.28 6.18
CA LYS A 107 0.79 -18.61 7.43
C LYS A 107 0.42 -17.15 7.20
N GLN A 108 1.17 -16.43 6.37
CA GLN A 108 0.82 -15.04 6.02
C GLN A 108 -0.55 -14.94 5.33
N HIS A 109 -0.86 -15.86 4.41
CA HIS A 109 -2.17 -15.92 3.77
C HIS A 109 -3.31 -16.21 4.77
N ASP A 110 -3.09 -17.17 5.68
CA ASP A 110 -4.06 -17.54 6.71
C ASP A 110 -4.28 -16.39 7.72
N ASP A 111 -3.20 -15.71 8.14
CA ASP A 111 -3.24 -14.56 9.04
C ASP A 111 -3.98 -13.39 8.38
N LEU A 112 -3.71 -13.09 7.10
CA LEU A 112 -4.40 -12.06 6.34
C LEU A 112 -5.88 -12.39 6.17
N LYS A 113 -6.23 -13.63 5.80
CA LYS A 113 -7.62 -14.08 5.68
C LYS A 113 -8.37 -13.96 7.01
N THR A 114 -7.73 -14.33 8.11
CA THR A 114 -8.29 -14.23 9.46
C THR A 114 -8.46 -12.76 9.87
N GLY A 115 -7.48 -11.90 9.56
CA GLY A 115 -7.56 -10.47 9.78
C GLY A 115 -8.71 -9.82 9.01
N ILE A 116 -8.87 -10.14 7.71
CA ILE A 116 -9.99 -9.66 6.89
C ILE A 116 -11.32 -10.06 7.52
N SER A 117 -11.47 -11.33 7.91
CA SER A 117 -12.69 -11.83 8.55
C SER A 117 -12.99 -11.09 9.87
N THR A 118 -11.98 -10.87 10.69
CA THR A 118 -12.09 -10.13 11.96
C THR A 118 -12.53 -8.69 11.73
N ILE A 119 -11.85 -7.95 10.86
CA ILE A 119 -12.16 -6.55 10.54
C ILE A 119 -13.56 -6.44 9.92
N THR A 120 -13.91 -7.35 9.00
CA THR A 120 -15.22 -7.35 8.34
C THR A 120 -16.34 -7.50 9.36
N LYS A 121 -16.26 -8.51 10.25
CA LYS A 121 -17.27 -8.73 11.29
C LYS A 121 -17.35 -7.56 12.26
N TYR A 122 -16.20 -6.99 12.63
CA TYR A 122 -16.13 -5.86 13.56
C TYR A 122 -16.77 -4.61 12.96
N ALA A 123 -16.39 -4.23 11.74
CA ALA A 123 -16.96 -3.08 11.04
C ALA A 123 -18.47 -3.24 10.81
N GLN A 124 -18.92 -4.45 10.43
CA GLN A 124 -20.35 -4.76 10.27
C GLN A 124 -21.14 -4.59 11.57
N ALA A 125 -20.57 -4.96 12.73
CA ALA A 125 -21.21 -4.79 14.03
C ALA A 125 -21.47 -3.30 14.38
N TYR A 126 -20.66 -2.40 13.83
CA TYR A 126 -20.81 -0.94 14.00
C TYR A 126 -21.42 -0.23 12.78
N HIS A 127 -21.91 -0.99 11.79
CA HIS A 127 -22.45 -0.46 10.53
C HIS A 127 -21.48 0.46 9.77
N ILE A 128 -20.17 0.18 9.86
CA ILE A 128 -19.12 0.87 9.11
C ILE A 128 -18.73 0.02 7.90
N ASP A 129 -18.41 0.69 6.79
CA ASP A 129 -17.87 0.02 5.60
C ASP A 129 -16.48 -0.58 5.88
N PRO A 130 -16.30 -1.92 5.74
CA PRO A 130 -15.02 -2.57 5.98
C PRO A 130 -13.97 -2.35 4.88
N ALA A 131 -14.34 -1.90 3.68
CA ALA A 131 -13.45 -1.91 2.52
C ALA A 131 -12.12 -1.15 2.76
N GLY A 132 -12.20 0.08 3.26
CA GLY A 132 -11.00 0.90 3.52
C GLY A 132 -10.07 0.30 4.58
N TRP A 133 -10.63 -0.37 5.60
CA TRP A 133 -9.85 -1.03 6.66
C TRP A 133 -9.17 -2.31 6.16
N ILE A 134 -9.85 -3.06 5.28
CA ILE A 134 -9.28 -4.24 4.62
C ILE A 134 -8.09 -3.85 3.76
N ASP A 135 -8.16 -2.73 3.05
CA ASP A 135 -7.05 -2.25 2.22
C ASP A 135 -5.85 -1.82 3.06
N GLN A 136 -6.07 -1.24 4.25
CA GLN A 136 -4.99 -0.94 5.19
C GLN A 136 -4.35 -2.22 5.76
N LEU A 137 -5.15 -3.26 6.05
CA LEU A 137 -4.62 -4.56 6.47
C LEU A 137 -3.74 -5.18 5.38
N LYS A 138 -4.16 -5.13 4.11
CA LYS A 138 -3.36 -5.62 2.97
C LYS A 138 -2.05 -4.85 2.77
N GLN A 139 -2.00 -3.60 3.22
CA GLN A 139 -0.77 -2.78 3.24
C GLN A 139 0.16 -3.13 4.41
N GLY A 140 -0.20 -4.10 5.26
CA GLY A 140 0.62 -4.58 6.38
C GLY A 140 0.30 -3.91 7.72
N GLN A 141 -0.82 -3.18 7.84
CA GLN A 141 -1.23 -2.60 9.11
C GLN A 141 -1.75 -3.68 10.08
N ASP A 142 -1.39 -3.57 11.35
CA ASP A 142 -1.80 -4.52 12.39
C ASP A 142 -3.33 -4.51 12.63
N VAL A 143 -3.89 -5.70 12.83
CA VAL A 143 -5.34 -5.88 13.05
C VAL A 143 -5.81 -5.16 14.32
N ASN A 144 -5.08 -5.24 15.43
CA ASN A 144 -5.51 -4.60 16.68
C ASN A 144 -5.53 -3.08 16.55
N TYR A 145 -4.53 -2.51 15.87
CA TYR A 145 -4.53 -1.09 15.55
C TYR A 145 -5.78 -0.69 14.74
N LEU A 146 -6.13 -1.46 13.70
CA LEU A 146 -7.29 -1.17 12.86
C LEU A 146 -8.61 -1.25 13.65
N LEU A 147 -8.74 -2.22 14.56
CA LEU A 147 -9.90 -2.31 15.45
C LEU A 147 -10.05 -1.08 16.35
N GLN A 148 -8.94 -0.58 16.92
CA GLN A 148 -8.96 0.65 17.72
C GLN A 148 -9.29 1.89 16.88
N ALA A 149 -8.83 1.94 15.64
CA ALA A 149 -9.14 3.03 14.73
C ALA A 149 -10.63 3.04 14.36
N ILE A 150 -11.23 1.86 14.12
CA ILE A 150 -12.69 1.71 13.94
C ILE A 150 -13.43 2.23 15.17
N ASP A 151 -13.04 1.84 16.38
CA ASP A 151 -13.67 2.31 17.62
C ASP A 151 -13.65 3.83 17.76
N ASN A 152 -12.51 4.45 17.44
CA ASN A 152 -12.37 5.89 17.49
C ASN A 152 -13.29 6.57 16.46
N GLN A 153 -13.40 6.02 15.26
CA GLN A 153 -14.32 6.51 14.24
C GLN A 153 -15.79 6.39 14.68
N VAL A 154 -16.19 5.26 15.29
CA VAL A 154 -17.54 5.08 15.84
C VAL A 154 -17.83 6.15 16.91
N LYS A 155 -16.90 6.37 17.85
CA LYS A 155 -17.06 7.37 18.92
C LYS A 155 -17.21 8.77 18.35
N LEU A 156 -16.37 9.14 17.38
CA LEU A 156 -16.43 10.44 16.72
C LEU A 156 -17.75 10.64 15.95
N ASN A 157 -18.21 9.61 15.23
CA ASN A 157 -19.47 9.66 14.51
C ASN A 157 -20.65 9.83 15.47
N LYS A 158 -20.66 9.10 16.58
CA LYS A 158 -21.69 9.23 17.62
C LYS A 158 -21.70 10.64 18.25
N GLN A 159 -20.54 11.20 18.57
CA GLN A 159 -20.44 12.57 19.11
C GLN A 159 -20.91 13.62 18.10
N LYS A 160 -20.54 13.48 16.82
CA LYS A 160 -21.02 14.35 15.74
C LYS A 160 -22.53 14.26 15.58
N GLN A 161 -23.09 13.05 15.63
CA GLN A 161 -24.53 12.87 15.51
C GLN A 161 -25.28 13.48 16.71
N GLN A 162 -24.80 13.27 17.94
CA GLN A 162 -25.40 13.88 19.14
C GLN A 162 -25.35 15.40 19.11
N THR A 163 -24.24 15.99 18.63
CA THR A 163 -24.12 17.45 18.51
C THR A 163 -25.04 18.03 17.43
N LEU A 164 -25.19 17.36 16.29
CA LEU A 164 -26.13 17.75 15.24
C LEU A 164 -27.59 17.62 15.70
N GLU A 165 -27.94 16.54 16.42
CA GLU A 165 -29.27 16.34 16.98
C GLU A 165 -29.62 17.39 18.05
N ALA A 166 -28.68 17.72 18.94
CA ALA A 166 -28.85 18.80 19.92
C ALA A 166 -29.09 20.15 19.23
N GLN A 167 -28.28 20.50 18.22
CA GLN A 167 -28.46 21.72 17.43
C GLN A 167 -29.81 21.74 16.70
N ALA A 168 -30.24 20.61 16.14
CA ALA A 168 -31.54 20.49 15.47
C ALA A 168 -32.71 20.60 16.46
N ALA A 169 -32.61 20.01 17.65
CA ALA A 169 -33.62 20.08 18.70
C ALA A 169 -33.75 21.50 19.29
N GLU A 170 -32.62 22.20 19.45
CA GLU A 170 -32.59 23.63 19.80
C GLU A 170 -33.26 24.47 18.70
N ALA A 171 -32.98 24.23 17.42
CA ALA A 171 -33.63 24.93 16.32
C ALA A 171 -35.15 24.66 16.23
N GLN A 172 -35.60 23.44 16.56
CA GLN A 172 -37.03 23.08 16.57
C GLN A 172 -37.78 23.62 17.80
N THR A 173 -37.14 23.71 18.97
CA THR A 173 -37.75 24.31 20.17
C THR A 173 -37.92 25.83 20.06
N HIS A 174 -37.16 26.49 19.17
CA HIS A 174 -37.40 27.89 18.78
C HIS A 174 -38.51 28.06 17.71
N GLN A 175 -39.21 26.98 17.32
CA GLN A 175 -40.40 27.04 16.46
C GLN A 175 -41.61 26.41 17.15
N ILE A 176 -42.17 27.10 18.15
CA ILE A 176 -43.51 26.79 18.69
C ILE A 176 -44.40 28.01 18.46
N GLN A 177 -45.40 27.86 17.57
CA GLN A 177 -46.59 28.71 17.60
C GLN A 177 -47.39 28.35 18.85
N GLN A 178 -47.22 29.14 19.92
CA GLN A 178 -48.28 29.31 20.90
C GLN A 178 -49.37 30.18 20.27
N LYS A 179 -50.61 29.68 20.30
CA LYS A 179 -51.81 30.51 20.22
C LYS A 179 -51.63 31.72 21.15
N ASP A 180 -51.43 32.87 20.53
CA ASP A 180 -51.76 34.21 21.01
C ASP A 180 -50.80 34.94 21.98
N LYS A 181 -49.47 34.80 21.75
CA LYS A 181 -48.46 35.89 21.79
C LYS A 181 -47.05 35.33 21.95
N THR A 182 -46.15 35.67 21.03
CA THR A 182 -44.72 35.40 21.13
C THR A 182 -44.00 36.60 21.77
N ILE A 183 -43.27 36.34 22.85
CA ILE A 183 -42.40 37.29 23.56
C ILE A 183 -40.96 36.78 23.37
N ASP A 184 -40.09 37.62 22.81
CA ASP A 184 -38.65 37.36 22.68
C ASP A 184 -37.94 37.81 23.97
N THR A 185 -37.22 36.89 24.59
CA THR A 185 -36.61 37.02 25.92
C THR A 185 -35.22 37.66 25.93
N ASN A 186 -34.72 38.23 24.83
CA ASN A 186 -33.37 38.83 24.85
C ASN A 186 -33.26 40.34 24.52
N THR A 187 -34.33 41.06 24.14
CA THR A 187 -34.20 42.52 23.83
C THR A 187 -35.38 43.44 24.19
N GLY A 188 -36.54 42.94 24.64
CA GLY A 188 -37.56 43.80 25.26
C GLY A 188 -38.24 44.87 24.38
N GLU A 189 -38.16 44.83 23.05
CA GLU A 189 -38.92 45.73 22.17
C GLU A 189 -40.03 45.01 21.37
N VAL A 190 -41.25 45.58 21.46
CA VAL A 190 -42.45 45.13 20.77
C VAL A 190 -42.44 45.65 19.34
N VAL A 191 -42.09 44.81 18.36
CA VAL A 191 -42.19 45.21 16.96
C VAL A 191 -43.58 44.90 16.41
N SER A 192 -44.55 45.77 16.72
CA SER A 192 -45.85 45.77 16.04
C SER A 192 -45.71 46.39 14.65
N HIS A 193 -45.57 45.57 13.60
CA HIS A 193 -45.64 46.07 12.24
C HIS A 193 -47.11 46.31 11.84
N SER A 194 -47.56 47.56 11.96
CA SER A 194 -48.82 48.01 11.35
C SER A 194 -48.51 48.73 10.03
N VAL A 195 -49.15 48.31 8.95
CA VAL A 195 -49.00 48.93 7.62
C VAL A 195 -50.35 49.49 7.19
N SER A 196 -50.37 50.76 6.77
CA SER A 196 -51.59 51.40 6.23
C SER A 196 -51.62 51.26 4.70
N LEU A 197 -52.66 50.62 4.17
CA LEU A 197 -52.85 50.39 2.74
C LEU A 197 -54.05 51.21 2.24
N LYS A 198 -53.89 51.93 1.13
CA LYS A 198 -55.00 52.61 0.44
C LYS A 198 -55.52 51.72 -0.67
N ILE A 199 -56.80 51.35 -0.60
CA ILE A 199 -57.43 50.40 -1.52
C ILE A 199 -58.55 51.12 -2.27
N THR A 200 -58.53 51.05 -3.60
CA THR A 200 -59.58 51.57 -4.48
C THR A 200 -60.26 50.40 -5.17
N ALA A 201 -61.52 50.13 -4.83
CA ALA A 201 -62.27 49.00 -5.36
C ALA A 201 -63.79 49.26 -5.32
N THR A 202 -64.56 48.45 -6.05
CA THR A 202 -66.04 48.51 -6.03
C THR A 202 -66.61 47.86 -4.76
N ILE A 203 -67.87 48.18 -4.40
CA ILE A 203 -68.54 47.63 -3.20
C ILE A 203 -68.51 46.09 -3.17
N PRO A 204 -68.78 45.36 -4.27
CA PRO A 204 -68.70 43.89 -4.27
C PRO A 204 -67.27 43.37 -4.01
N GLN A 205 -66.25 44.01 -4.58
CA GLN A 205 -64.84 43.64 -4.38
C GLN A 205 -64.38 43.88 -2.94
N MET A 206 -64.84 44.98 -2.31
CA MET A 206 -64.56 45.24 -0.90
C MET A 206 -65.19 44.20 0.04
N LYS A 207 -66.36 43.64 -0.31
CA LYS A 207 -66.97 42.54 0.47
C LYS A 207 -66.14 41.26 0.41
N LEU A 208 -65.61 40.92 -0.77
CA LEU A 208 -64.73 39.76 -0.94
C LEU A 208 -63.41 39.94 -0.18
N LEU A 209 -62.83 41.14 -0.25
CA LEU A 209 -61.61 41.45 0.48
C LEU A 209 -61.81 41.37 1.99
N ARG A 210 -62.93 41.89 2.51
CA ARG A 210 -63.31 41.75 3.92
C ARG A 210 -63.42 40.27 4.31
N ALA A 211 -64.14 39.46 3.54
CA ALA A 211 -64.31 38.04 3.84
C ALA A 211 -62.96 37.29 3.88
N PHE A 212 -62.04 37.64 2.97
CA PHE A 212 -60.68 37.10 2.97
C PHE A 212 -59.87 37.54 4.21
N MET A 213 -59.97 38.81 4.61
CA MET A 213 -59.29 39.30 5.81
C MET A 213 -59.84 38.62 7.07
N ASP A 214 -61.17 38.47 7.17
CA ASP A 214 -61.83 37.79 8.28
C ASP A 214 -61.44 36.30 8.36
N SER A 215 -61.37 35.59 7.22
CA SER A 215 -61.01 34.16 7.17
C SER A 215 -59.55 33.92 7.55
N ASN A 216 -58.67 34.88 7.27
CA ASN A 216 -57.25 34.80 7.60
C ASN A 216 -56.91 35.50 8.93
N GLN A 217 -57.92 35.88 9.72
CA GLN A 217 -57.77 36.56 11.01
C GLN A 217 -56.92 37.84 10.96
N ILE A 218 -56.93 38.53 9.80
CA ILE A 218 -56.23 39.79 9.59
C ILE A 218 -57.07 40.92 10.20
N ARG A 219 -56.55 41.61 11.22
CA ARG A 219 -57.22 42.77 11.80
C ARG A 219 -57.07 43.98 10.88
N TYR A 220 -58.19 44.55 10.45
CA TYR A 220 -58.24 45.78 9.67
C TYR A 220 -59.16 46.79 10.35
N GLN A 221 -58.88 48.07 10.11
CA GLN A 221 -59.73 49.18 10.52
C GLN A 221 -59.82 50.17 9.37
N ARG A 222 -61.01 50.75 9.16
CA ARG A 222 -61.17 51.84 8.20
C ARG A 222 -60.51 53.09 8.79
N VAL A 223 -59.41 53.53 8.20
CA VAL A 223 -58.75 54.78 8.58
C VAL A 223 -59.34 55.91 7.74
N GLY A 224 -60.16 56.77 8.36
CA GLY A 224 -60.71 57.99 7.74
C GLY A 224 -62.15 57.89 7.21
N ALA A 225 -62.92 58.94 7.49
CA ALA A 225 -64.26 59.21 6.94
C ALA A 225 -64.15 59.63 5.47
#